data_AF-A0A7C4ULW0-F1
#
_entry.id   AF-A0A7C4ULW0-F1
#
_cell.length_a   1.000
_cell.length_b   1.000
_cell.length_c   1.000
_cell.angle_alpha   90.00
_cell.angle_beta   90.00
_cell.angle_gamma   90.00
#
_symmetry.space_group_name_H-M   'P 1'
#
loop_
_entity.id
_entity.type
_entity.pdbx_description
1 polymer ?
#
loop_
_entity_poly.entity_id
_entity_poly.type
_entity_poly.pdbx_seq_one_letter_code
_entity_poly.pdbx_strand_id
1 'polypeptide(L)' 'MKKMPIKKNSKVAEMAPEYRFDYKKAKPNRFASRMKDAPLVAVIDPDVAKVFTTPQEVNKALRALISAMPK' A
#
# COMPACT_ATOMS: atom_id res chain seq x y z
N MET A 1 39.41 -18.43 2.52
CA MET A 1 38.32 -17.48 2.21
C MET A 1 38.20 -16.48 3.35
N LYS A 2 38.44 -15.19 3.10
CA LYS A 2 38.42 -14.14 4.14
C LYS A 2 36.95 -13.80 4.45
N LYS A 3 36.47 -14.18 5.65
CA LYS A 3 35.09 -13.88 6.09
C LYS A 3 34.90 -12.36 6.22
N MET A 4 33.82 -11.83 5.65
CA MET A 4 33.43 -10.43 5.81
C MET A 4 33.01 -10.15 7.26
N PRO A 5 33.46 -9.05 7.87
CA PRO A 5 33.04 -8.70 9.22
C PRO A 5 31.55 -8.35 9.25
N ILE A 6 30.83 -8.98 10.17
CA ILE A 6 29.39 -8.75 10.40
C ILE A 6 29.21 -7.31 10.88
N LYS A 7 28.44 -6.51 10.14
CA LYS A 7 28.15 -5.11 10.46
C LYS A 7 27.36 -5.06 11.78
N LYS A 8 27.99 -4.54 12.83
CA LYS A 8 27.36 -4.32 14.13
C LYS A 8 26.16 -3.39 13.95
N ASN A 9 25.03 -3.76 14.54
CA ASN A 9 23.78 -2.98 14.50
C ASN A 9 24.07 -1.58 15.05
N SER A 10 24.17 -0.59 14.17
CA SER A 10 24.44 0.79 14.57
C SER A 10 23.24 1.25 15.39
N LYS A 11 23.47 1.58 16.67
CA LYS A 11 22.49 2.33 17.45
C LYS A 11 22.10 3.53 16.60
N VAL A 12 20.83 3.63 16.23
CA VAL A 12 20.33 4.78 15.45
C VAL A 12 20.66 6.01 16.29
N ALA A 13 21.58 6.84 15.79
CA ALA A 13 21.96 8.07 16.48
C ALA A 13 20.70 8.91 16.66
N GLU A 14 20.53 9.48 17.86
CA GLU A 14 19.37 10.34 18.13
C GLU A 14 19.42 11.55 17.19
N MET A 15 18.28 11.92 16.61
CA MET A 15 18.20 13.07 15.71
C MET A 15 18.49 14.37 16.48
N ALA A 16 19.16 15.32 15.83
CA ALA A 16 19.43 16.62 16.42
C ALA A 16 18.12 17.35 16.81
N PRO A 17 18.13 18.21 17.84
CA PRO A 17 16.91 18.86 18.33
C PRO A 17 16.12 19.62 17.27
N GLU A 18 16.78 20.21 16.27
CA GLU A 18 16.11 20.91 15.15
C GLU A 18 15.17 20.04 14.30
N TYR A 19 15.32 18.71 14.34
CA TYR A 19 14.47 17.78 13.59
C TYR A 19 13.23 17.31 14.38
N ARG A 20 13.02 17.84 15.59
CA ARG A 20 11.81 17.57 16.39
C ARG A 20 10.64 18.44 15.93
N PHE A 21 10.01 18.06 14.82
CA PHE A 21 8.87 18.79 14.26
C PHE A 21 7.56 18.48 15.00
N ASP A 22 6.77 19.51 15.29
CA ASP A 22 5.38 19.37 15.73
C ASP A 22 4.46 19.18 14.52
N TYR A 23 4.25 17.92 14.13
CA TYR A 23 3.42 17.58 12.97
C TYR A 23 1.96 17.99 13.11
N LYS A 24 1.46 18.33 14.30
CA LYS A 24 0.09 18.88 14.46
C LYS A 24 -0.04 20.29 13.88
N LYS A 25 1.07 21.02 13.77
CA LYS A 25 1.16 22.35 13.15
C LYS A 25 1.57 22.28 11.68
N ALA A 26 1.87 21.10 11.16
CA ALA A 26 2.27 20.94 9.77
C ALA A 26 1.10 21.23 8.82
N LYS A 27 1.41 21.76 7.64
CA LYS A 27 0.41 21.91 6.58
C LYS A 27 -0.04 20.52 6.11
N PRO A 28 -1.34 20.33 5.82
CA PRO A 28 -1.82 19.09 5.21
C PRO A 28 -1.03 18.76 3.93
N ASN A 29 -0.70 17.49 3.74
CA ASN A 29 0.04 17.05 2.55
C ASN A 29 -0.79 17.34 1.29
N ARG A 30 -0.28 18.23 0.42
CA ARG A 30 -0.93 18.61 -0.85
C ARG A 30 -1.21 17.45 -1.80
N PHE A 31 -0.53 16.33 -1.63
CA PHE A 31 -0.73 15.11 -2.42
C PHE A 31 -1.65 14.09 -1.75
N ALA A 32 -2.01 14.26 -0.47
CA ALA A 32 -2.88 13.31 0.22
C ALA A 32 -4.25 13.18 -0.46
N SER A 33 -4.78 14.28 -1.03
CA SER A 33 -6.02 14.23 -1.80
C SER A 33 -5.93 13.31 -3.02
N ARG A 34 -4.75 13.20 -3.65
CA ARG A 34 -4.53 12.29 -4.79
C ARG A 34 -4.50 10.82 -4.36
N MET A 35 -4.31 10.56 -3.06
CA MET A 35 -4.37 9.22 -2.48
C MET A 35 -5.76 8.85 -1.97
N LYS A 36 -6.71 9.78 -1.90
CA LYS A 36 -8.11 9.45 -1.54
C LYS A 36 -8.74 8.52 -2.56
N ASP A 37 -8.38 8.71 -3.83
CA ASP A 37 -8.81 7.87 -4.94
C ASP A 37 -7.79 6.77 -5.26
N ALA A 38 -6.87 6.47 -4.33
CA ALA A 38 -5.93 5.38 -4.53
C ALA A 38 -6.74 4.10 -4.77
N PRO A 39 -6.51 3.40 -5.89
CA PRO A 39 -7.28 2.22 -6.21
C PRO A 39 -7.05 1.17 -5.12
N LEU A 40 -8.15 0.64 -4.57
CA LEU A 40 -8.09 -0.54 -3.72
C LEU A 40 -7.51 -1.70 -4.55
N VAL A 41 -6.32 -2.17 -4.18
CA VAL A 41 -5.69 -3.32 -4.82
C VAL A 41 -6.10 -4.58 -4.07
N ALA A 42 -6.88 -5.43 -4.73
CA ALA A 42 -7.22 -6.75 -4.23
C ALA A 42 -6.35 -7.80 -4.92
N VAL A 43 -5.73 -8.67 -4.15
CA VAL A 43 -5.03 -9.86 -4.65
C VAL A 43 -6.03 -10.99 -4.74
N ILE A 44 -6.07 -11.68 -5.88
CA ILE A 44 -6.91 -12.87 -6.11
C ILE A 44 -6.03 -14.11 -6.20
N ASP A 45 -6.62 -15.27 -5.91
CA ASP A 45 -5.89 -16.53 -5.96
C ASP A 45 -5.54 -16.94 -7.41
N PRO A 46 -4.47 -17.73 -7.61
CA PRO A 46 -3.96 -18.07 -8.95
C PRO A 46 -4.93 -18.84 -9.83
N ASP A 47 -5.82 -19.63 -9.26
CA ASP A 47 -6.87 -20.35 -9.97
C ASP A 47 -7.95 -19.40 -10.53
N VAL A 48 -8.35 -18.41 -9.73
CA VAL A 48 -9.29 -17.35 -10.16
C VAL A 48 -8.68 -16.47 -11.24
N ALA A 49 -7.39 -16.14 -11.11
CA ALA A 49 -6.64 -15.36 -12.08
C ALA A 49 -6.51 -16.04 -13.46
N LYS A 50 -6.64 -17.37 -13.55
CA LYS A 50 -6.69 -18.08 -14.84
C LYS A 50 -8.00 -17.84 -15.59
N VAL A 51 -9.08 -17.57 -14.86
CA VAL A 51 -10.41 -17.35 -15.43
C VAL A 51 -10.58 -15.88 -15.83
N PHE A 52 -10.13 -14.96 -14.97
CA PHE A 52 -10.22 -13.52 -15.23
C PHE A 52 -8.86 -12.94 -15.56
N THR A 53 -8.64 -12.67 -16.84
CA THR A 53 -7.35 -12.21 -17.36
C THR A 53 -7.24 -10.68 -17.37
N THR A 54 -8.37 -9.98 -17.30
CA THR A 54 -8.41 -8.52 -17.31
C THR A 54 -9.19 -7.94 -16.12
N PRO A 55 -8.81 -6.75 -15.62
CA PRO A 55 -9.56 -6.05 -14.59
C PRO A 55 -11.03 -5.78 -14.97
N GLN A 56 -11.31 -5.61 -16.27
CA GLN A 56 -12.65 -5.36 -16.79
C GLN A 56 -13.56 -6.58 -16.60
N GLU A 57 -13.05 -7.79 -16.86
CA GLU A 57 -13.77 -9.04 -16.65
C GLU A 57 -14.10 -9.25 -15.17
N VAL A 58 -13.11 -9.06 -14.28
CA VAL A 58 -13.30 -9.16 -12.82
C VAL A 58 -14.40 -8.19 -12.37
N ASN A 59 -14.29 -6.92 -12.74
CA ASN A 59 -15.25 -5.90 -12.31
C ASN A 59 -16.66 -6.16 -12.86
N LYS A 60 -16.79 -6.68 -14.09
CA LYS A 60 -18.09 -7.05 -14.65
C LYS A 60 -18.73 -8.19 -13.87
N ALA A 61 -17.97 -9.23 -13.55
CA ALA A 61 -18.46 -10.37 -12.77
C ALA A 61 -18.88 -9.95 -11.34
N LEU A 62 -18.04 -9.17 -10.65
CA LEU A 62 -18.35 -8.68 -9.30
C LEU A 62 -19.60 -7.79 -9.28
N ARG A 63 -19.79 -6.91 -10.28
CA ARG A 63 -21.00 -6.09 -10.39
C ARG A 63 -22.26 -6.92 -10.65
N ALA A 64 -22.17 -7.96 -11.46
CA ALA A 64 -23.28 -8.88 -11.68
C ALA A 64 -23.67 -9.60 -10.38
N LEU A 65 -22.68 -10.05 -9.61
CA LEU A 65 -22.87 -10.62 -8.27
C LEU A 65 -23.56 -9.63 -7.32
N ILE A 66 -23.09 -8.38 -7.25
CA ILE A 66 -23.71 -7.33 -6.43
C ILE A 66 -25.18 -7.12 -6.81
N SER A 67 -25.50 -7.14 -8.09
CA SER A 67 -26.88 -6.96 -8.57
C SER A 67 -27.79 -8.16 -8.28
N ALA A 68 -27.22 -9.36 -8.13
CA ALA A 68 -27.96 -10.59 -7.85
C ALA A 68 -28.12 -10.84 -6.34
N MET A 69 -27.33 -10.16 -5.49
CA MET A 69 -27.46 -10.29 -4.04
C MET A 69 -28.74 -9.58 -3.55
N PRO A 70 -29.53 -10.23 -2.68
CA PRO A 70 -30.67 -9.59 -2.04
C PRO A 70 -30.19 -8.46 -1.12
N LYS A 71 -31.05 -7.44 -0.94
CA LYS A 71 -30.79 -6.32 -0.03
C LYS A 71 -30.88 -6.74 1.43
#